data_AF-S8DLL1-F1
#
_entry.id   AF-S8DLL1-F1
#
_cell.length_a   1.000
_cell.length_b   1.000
_cell.length_c   1.000
_cell.angle_alpha   90.00
_cell.angle_beta   90.00
_cell.angle_gamma   90.00
#
_symmetry.space_group_name_H-M   'P 1'
#
loop_
_entity.id
_entity.type
_entity.pdbx_description
1 polymer ?
#
loop_
_entity_poly.entity_id
_entity_poly.type
_entity_poly.pdbx_seq_one_letter_code
_entity_poly.pdbx_strand_id
1 'polypeptide(L)'
;YYSQPRGFFTPPPKWKTRRCSPVVPASDRKPRKSPTSDADFFHVIHKIPSGNSPYCRAKQVQLVEKDLSKAISLFWAAINSGDRVDSALKDMAVVMKQLNRSDEAIEAIKSFRHLCPPESQDSIENILVELFKQSGRIDEEIEMLQVKLKRVEDGIAFGGKRTKTARSQGKRVIITVEKEYSRLLGNLAWAYMQRKDFKSAEEHYRKALTYEIDKNKQCNLAMCLIQMNRLAEAKFLLQVVKGDGSSQNSNSPPMDESHVKSYERACEMLAELES
;
A
#
# COMPACT_ATOMS: atom_id res chain seq x y z
N TYR A 1 59.27 0.71 -24.09
CA TYR A 1 59.18 1.26 -22.72
C TYR A 1 57.84 1.97 -22.62
N TYR A 2 56.82 1.62 -21.83
CA TYR A 2 56.59 0.75 -20.66
C TYR A 2 55.09 0.34 -20.74
N SER A 3 54.75 -0.95 -20.67
CA SER A 3 54.27 -1.68 -19.49
C SER A 3 52.76 -1.56 -19.19
N GLN A 4 52.03 -2.64 -19.51
CA GLN A 4 50.73 -2.98 -18.92
C GLN A 4 50.96 -3.70 -17.57
N PRO A 5 50.21 -3.39 -16.49
CA PRO A 5 50.19 -4.20 -15.30
C PRO A 5 49.08 -5.27 -15.34
N ARG A 6 49.57 -6.52 -15.41
CA ARG A 6 49.03 -7.80 -14.95
C ARG A 6 47.69 -7.78 -14.20
N GLY A 7 46.65 -8.33 -14.85
CA GLY A 7 45.47 -8.86 -14.18
C GLY A 7 45.78 -10.20 -13.49
N PHE A 8 45.38 -10.33 -12.23
CA PHE A 8 45.43 -11.60 -11.51
C PHE A 8 44.22 -12.46 -11.89
N PHE A 9 44.47 -13.52 -12.66
CA PHE A 9 43.54 -14.64 -12.87
C PHE A 9 43.72 -15.65 -11.74
N THR A 10 42.75 -15.79 -10.85
CA THR A 10 42.67 -16.92 -9.92
C THR A 10 41.71 -18.00 -10.46
N PRO A 11 42.12 -19.28 -10.52
CA PRO A 11 41.31 -20.37 -11.06
C PRO A 11 40.22 -20.83 -10.07
N PRO A 12 39.13 -21.48 -10.56
CA PRO A 12 38.03 -21.94 -9.71
C PRO A 12 38.43 -23.17 -8.88
N PRO A 13 37.99 -23.29 -7.61
CA PRO A 13 38.30 -24.44 -6.79
C PRO A 13 37.52 -25.68 -7.26
N LYS A 14 38.26 -26.71 -7.69
CA LYS A 14 37.80 -28.07 -7.91
C LYS A 14 38.02 -28.88 -6.64
N TRP A 15 36.97 -29.21 -5.89
CA TRP A 15 37.01 -30.33 -4.94
C TRP A 15 35.90 -31.33 -5.23
N LYS A 16 36.30 -32.42 -5.91
CA LYS A 16 35.64 -33.72 -5.85
C LYS A 16 36.24 -34.46 -4.65
N THR A 17 35.43 -34.76 -3.65
CA THR A 17 35.72 -35.84 -2.70
C THR A 17 34.50 -36.72 -2.57
N ARG A 18 34.60 -37.92 -3.17
CA ARG A 18 33.78 -39.08 -2.82
C ARG A 18 34.02 -39.39 -1.34
N ARG A 19 32.95 -39.51 -0.55
CA ARG A 19 32.93 -40.38 0.64
C ARG A 19 31.62 -41.14 0.67
N CYS A 20 31.74 -42.46 0.71
CA CYS A 20 30.68 -43.42 0.88
C CYS A 20 29.95 -43.16 2.21
N SER A 21 28.62 -43.22 2.18
CA SER A 21 27.80 -43.30 3.40
C SER A 21 27.80 -44.75 3.90
N PRO A 22 28.02 -45.02 5.20
CA PRO A 22 27.78 -46.35 5.75
C PRO A 22 26.28 -46.63 5.81
N VAL A 23 25.89 -47.85 5.44
CA VAL A 23 24.53 -48.38 5.59
C VAL A 23 24.27 -48.61 7.09
N VAL A 24 23.32 -47.88 7.66
CA VAL A 24 22.82 -48.09 9.03
C VAL A 24 21.57 -49.00 8.99
N PRO A 25 21.38 -49.90 9.99
CA PRO A 25 20.27 -50.86 10.01
C PRO A 25 18.92 -50.16 10.25
N ALA A 26 17.86 -50.76 9.72
CA ALA A 26 16.49 -50.28 9.80
C ALA A 26 15.89 -50.45 11.20
N SER A 27 16.16 -49.53 12.12
CA SER A 27 15.34 -49.30 13.32
C SER A 27 15.74 -47.97 13.97
N ASP A 28 15.35 -46.85 13.36
CA ASP A 28 15.14 -45.55 14.04
C ASP A 28 14.64 -44.50 13.03
N ARG A 29 13.58 -44.84 12.29
CA ARG A 29 12.85 -43.84 11.49
C ARG A 29 11.89 -43.10 12.43
N LYS A 30 12.23 -41.87 12.82
CA LYS A 30 11.21 -40.90 13.27
C LYS A 30 10.13 -40.81 12.18
N PRO A 31 8.83 -40.85 12.52
CA PRO A 31 7.78 -40.85 11.51
C PRO A 31 7.80 -39.54 10.73
N ARG A 32 8.07 -39.67 9.43
CA ARG A 32 7.93 -38.60 8.45
C ARG A 32 6.43 -38.35 8.33
N LYS A 33 5.89 -37.36 9.05
CA LYS A 33 4.49 -36.94 8.91
C LYS A 33 4.30 -36.52 7.45
N SER A 34 3.56 -37.32 6.69
CA SER A 34 2.95 -36.88 5.44
C SER A 34 2.04 -35.68 5.76
N PRO A 35 2.06 -34.59 4.97
CA PRO A 35 1.04 -33.57 5.10
C PRO A 35 -0.30 -34.26 4.84
N THR A 36 -1.20 -34.22 5.80
CA THR A 36 -2.58 -34.62 5.58
C THR A 36 -3.17 -33.65 4.57
N SER A 37 -3.85 -34.16 3.53
CA SER A 37 -4.51 -33.36 2.49
C SER A 37 -5.36 -32.22 3.06
N ASP A 38 -5.90 -32.40 4.25
CA ASP A 38 -6.73 -31.43 4.96
C ASP A 38 -5.93 -30.21 5.47
N ALA A 39 -4.67 -30.40 5.87
CA ALA A 39 -3.81 -29.29 6.30
C ALA A 39 -3.43 -28.40 5.11
N ASP A 40 -3.09 -29.02 3.97
CA ASP A 40 -2.82 -28.29 2.72
C ASP A 40 -4.07 -27.56 2.21
N PHE A 41 -5.25 -28.19 2.30
CA PHE A 41 -6.52 -27.55 1.93
C PHE A 41 -6.85 -26.37 2.87
N PHE A 42 -6.61 -26.51 4.17
CA PHE A 42 -6.80 -25.46 5.16
C PHE A 42 -5.90 -24.24 4.90
N HIS A 43 -4.62 -24.46 4.57
CA HIS A 43 -3.70 -23.38 4.21
C HIS A 43 -4.13 -22.62 2.95
N VAL A 44 -4.66 -23.34 1.96
CA VAL A 44 -5.17 -22.75 0.71
C VAL A 44 -6.46 -21.97 0.95
N ILE A 45 -7.40 -22.52 1.73
CA ILE A 45 -8.67 -21.85 2.04
C ILE A 45 -8.44 -20.58 2.86
N HIS A 46 -7.65 -20.67 3.93
CA HIS A 46 -7.45 -19.56 4.85
C HIS A 46 -6.31 -18.61 4.46
N LYS A 47 -5.60 -18.89 3.35
CA LYS A 47 -4.42 -18.13 2.87
C LYS A 47 -3.33 -17.99 3.93
N ILE A 48 -3.05 -19.09 4.64
CA ILE A 48 -2.06 -19.11 5.73
C ILE A 48 -0.79 -19.78 5.20
N PRO A 49 0.40 -19.18 5.40
CA PRO A 49 1.65 -19.84 5.02
C PRO A 49 1.82 -21.14 5.80
N SER A 50 2.25 -22.20 5.11
CA SER A 50 2.52 -23.50 5.74
C SER A 50 3.75 -23.40 6.65
N GLY A 51 3.65 -23.91 7.89
CA GLY A 51 4.73 -23.95 8.87
C GLY A 51 4.35 -23.48 10.27
N ASN A 52 5.27 -23.65 11.23
CA ASN A 52 5.09 -23.31 12.65
C ASN A 52 5.89 -22.07 13.09
N SER A 53 6.35 -21.25 12.14
CA SER A 53 7.12 -20.05 12.46
C SER A 53 6.26 -19.03 13.23
N PRO A 54 6.86 -18.12 14.03
CA PRO A 54 6.11 -17.06 14.72
C PRO A 54 5.15 -16.28 13.80
N TYR A 55 5.58 -15.96 12.58
CA TYR A 55 4.74 -15.31 11.58
C TYR A 55 3.56 -16.20 11.12
N CYS A 56 3.79 -17.48 10.82
CA CYS A 56 2.71 -18.40 10.44
C CYS A 56 1.66 -18.52 11.56
N ARG A 57 2.10 -18.60 12.81
CA ARG A 57 1.21 -18.61 13.99
C ARG A 57 0.44 -17.30 14.11
N ALA A 58 1.07 -16.16 13.88
CA ALA A 58 0.38 -14.86 13.86
C ALA A 58 -0.75 -14.82 12.82
N LYS A 59 -0.50 -15.30 11.59
CA LYS A 59 -1.52 -15.38 10.53
C LYS A 59 -2.67 -16.32 10.88
N GLN A 60 -2.37 -17.47 11.49
CA GLN A 60 -3.40 -18.39 11.98
C GLN A 60 -4.30 -17.72 13.01
N VAL A 61 -3.72 -17.09 14.02
CA VAL A 61 -4.48 -16.40 15.06
C VAL A 61 -5.30 -15.25 14.47
N GLN A 62 -4.72 -14.46 13.55
CA GLN A 62 -5.39 -13.36 12.89
C GLN A 62 -6.62 -13.81 12.07
N LEU A 63 -6.46 -14.84 11.23
CA LEU A 63 -7.47 -15.19 10.21
C LEU A 63 -8.46 -16.28 10.66
N VAL A 64 -8.06 -17.13 11.60
CA VAL A 64 -8.85 -18.29 12.06
C VAL A 64 -9.43 -18.03 13.44
N GLU A 65 -8.57 -17.75 14.41
CA GLU A 65 -9.01 -17.46 15.80
C GLU A 65 -9.67 -16.09 15.91
N LYS A 66 -9.38 -15.17 14.97
CA LYS A 66 -9.86 -13.78 14.93
C LYS A 66 -9.49 -12.98 16.18
N ASP A 67 -8.45 -13.40 16.90
CA ASP A 67 -7.90 -12.68 18.05
C ASP A 67 -6.80 -11.72 17.58
N LEU A 68 -7.20 -10.49 17.26
CA LEU A 68 -6.30 -9.47 16.73
C LEU A 68 -5.23 -9.04 17.75
N SER A 69 -5.56 -9.01 19.03
CA SER A 69 -4.62 -8.62 20.10
C SER A 69 -3.50 -9.65 20.25
N LYS A 70 -3.85 -10.94 20.29
CA LYS A 70 -2.88 -12.03 20.33
C LYS A 70 -2.07 -12.12 19.02
N ALA A 71 -2.69 -11.85 17.88
CA ALA A 71 -1.98 -11.78 16.60
C ALA A 71 -0.89 -10.71 16.61
N ILE A 72 -1.16 -9.51 17.15
CA ILE A 72 -0.16 -8.44 17.30
C ILE A 72 1.05 -8.94 18.12
N SER A 73 0.82 -9.58 19.27
CA SER A 73 1.90 -10.13 20.10
C SER A 73 2.77 -11.15 19.35
N LEU A 74 2.15 -11.98 18.49
CA LEU A 74 2.88 -12.95 17.67
C LEU A 74 3.64 -12.29 16.50
N PHE A 75 3.10 -11.23 15.91
CA PHE A 75 3.84 -10.45 14.91
C PHE A 75 5.07 -9.78 15.52
N TRP A 76 4.96 -9.22 16.73
CA TRP A 76 6.11 -8.72 17.49
C TRP A 76 7.19 -9.79 17.70
N ALA A 77 6.78 -11.00 18.10
CA ALA A 77 7.70 -12.12 18.24
C ALA A 77 8.39 -12.47 16.90
N ALA A 78 7.66 -12.42 15.79
CA ALA A 78 8.22 -12.66 14.46
C ALA A 78 9.25 -11.60 14.05
N ILE A 79 8.96 -10.31 14.28
CA ILE A 79 9.88 -9.21 14.02
C ILE A 79 11.18 -9.39 14.83
N ASN A 80 11.05 -9.64 16.13
CA ASN A 80 12.19 -9.80 17.04
C ASN A 80 13.03 -11.04 16.72
N SER A 81 12.42 -12.10 16.18
CA SER A 81 13.15 -13.30 15.75
C SER A 81 13.68 -13.24 14.32
N GLY A 82 13.46 -12.14 13.59
CA GLY A 82 13.85 -12.01 12.18
C GLY A 82 12.99 -12.83 11.21
N ASP A 83 11.82 -13.33 11.63
CA ASP A 83 10.94 -14.15 10.81
C ASP A 83 10.04 -13.26 9.93
N ARG A 84 10.41 -13.14 8.65
CA ARG A 84 9.66 -12.38 7.62
C ARG A 84 9.30 -10.97 8.10
N VAL A 85 10.31 -10.25 8.59
CA VAL A 85 10.15 -8.94 9.26
C VAL A 85 9.29 -7.96 8.46
N ASP A 86 9.48 -7.86 7.15
CA ASP A 86 8.71 -6.95 6.30
C ASP A 86 7.22 -7.33 6.25
N SER A 87 6.91 -8.61 6.07
CA SER A 87 5.54 -9.13 6.05
C SER A 87 4.88 -9.00 7.42
N ALA A 88 5.61 -9.36 8.48
CA ALA A 88 5.14 -9.26 9.85
C ALA A 88 4.82 -7.81 10.23
N LEU A 89 5.69 -6.87 9.89
CA LEU A 89 5.51 -5.44 10.17
C LEU A 89 4.29 -4.86 9.43
N LYS A 90 4.13 -5.17 8.15
CA LYS A 90 2.98 -4.71 7.34
C LYS A 90 1.67 -5.27 7.88
N ASP A 91 1.60 -6.57 8.12
CA ASP A 91 0.38 -7.21 8.62
C ASP A 91 0.03 -6.75 10.04
N MET A 92 1.03 -6.58 10.91
CA MET A 92 0.85 -6.01 12.24
C MET A 92 0.27 -4.59 12.17
N ALA A 93 0.82 -3.73 11.31
CA ALA A 93 0.32 -2.37 11.14
C ALA A 93 -1.15 -2.34 10.68
N VAL A 94 -1.54 -3.21 9.75
CA VAL A 94 -2.94 -3.36 9.30
C VAL A 94 -3.85 -3.81 10.44
N VAL A 95 -3.41 -4.75 11.28
CA VAL A 95 -4.19 -5.20 12.44
C VAL A 95 -4.31 -4.11 13.50
N MET A 96 -3.23 -3.40 13.79
CA MET A 96 -3.24 -2.27 14.74
C MET A 96 -4.16 -1.14 14.26
N LYS A 97 -4.16 -0.86 12.95
CA LYS A 97 -5.10 0.06 12.30
C LYS A 97 -6.57 -0.31 12.56
N GLN A 98 -6.90 -1.60 12.44
CA GLN A 98 -8.27 -2.11 12.69
C GLN A 98 -8.70 -1.95 14.15
N LEU A 99 -7.74 -2.02 15.09
CA LEU A 99 -7.98 -1.82 16.51
C LEU A 99 -7.91 -0.34 16.94
N ASN A 100 -7.88 0.60 16.01
CA ASN A 100 -7.69 2.04 16.26
C ASN A 100 -6.40 2.36 17.05
N ARG A 101 -5.36 1.55 16.88
CA ARG A 101 -4.02 1.74 17.47
C ARG A 101 -3.04 2.28 16.42
N SER A 102 -3.46 3.29 15.67
CA SER A 102 -2.69 3.82 14.53
C SER A 102 -1.37 4.46 14.95
N ASP A 103 -1.34 5.21 16.06
CA ASP A 103 -0.10 5.85 16.54
C ASP A 103 0.96 4.82 16.93
N GLU A 104 0.57 3.77 17.64
CA GLU A 104 1.49 2.68 17.99
C GLU A 104 2.00 1.95 16.74
N ALA A 105 1.15 1.78 15.73
CA ALA A 105 1.56 1.20 14.45
C ALA A 105 2.60 2.07 13.73
N ILE A 106 2.42 3.40 13.75
CA ILE A 106 3.36 4.36 13.15
C ILE A 106 4.72 4.26 13.83
N GLU A 107 4.75 4.27 15.17
CA GLU A 107 6.01 4.20 15.92
C GLU A 107 6.71 2.84 15.74
N ALA A 108 5.94 1.74 15.65
CA ALA A 108 6.50 0.44 15.28
C ALA A 108 7.12 0.48 13.88
N ILE A 109 6.43 1.02 12.88
CA ILE A 109 7.00 1.13 11.52
C ILE A 109 8.27 1.99 11.52
N LYS A 110 8.27 3.15 12.17
CA LYS A 110 9.47 4.00 12.28
C LYS A 110 10.64 3.24 12.91
N SER A 111 10.35 2.42 13.92
CA SER A 111 11.35 1.62 14.63
C SER A 111 11.91 0.49 13.78
N PHE A 112 11.12 -0.21 12.97
CA PHE A 112 11.55 -1.46 12.31
C PHE A 112 11.69 -1.40 10.79
N ARG A 113 11.22 -0.34 10.12
CA ARG A 113 11.26 -0.27 8.65
C ARG A 113 12.67 -0.41 8.07
N HIS A 114 13.70 -0.01 8.81
CA HIS A 114 15.09 -0.10 8.37
C HIS A 114 15.61 -1.55 8.28
N LEU A 115 14.94 -2.50 8.94
CA LEU A 115 15.22 -3.94 8.85
C LEU A 115 14.57 -4.58 7.62
N CYS A 116 13.68 -3.86 6.93
CA CYS A 116 12.92 -4.39 5.81
C CYS A 116 13.66 -4.15 4.48
N PRO A 117 13.57 -5.08 3.51
CA PRO A 117 14.22 -4.93 2.20
C PRO A 117 13.77 -3.66 1.46
N PRO A 118 14.61 -3.05 0.60
CA PRO A 118 14.27 -1.85 -0.16
C PRO A 118 12.96 -1.97 -0.96
N GLU A 119 12.68 -3.15 -1.51
CA GLU A 119 11.49 -3.44 -2.32
C GLU A 119 10.19 -3.32 -1.52
N SER A 120 10.26 -3.47 -0.18
CA SER A 120 9.11 -3.38 0.71
C SER A 120 8.78 -1.94 1.10
N GLN A 121 9.73 -1.01 0.98
CA GLN A 121 9.61 0.36 1.49
C GLN A 121 8.41 1.09 0.91
N ASP A 122 8.18 1.01 -0.41
CA ASP A 122 7.03 1.67 -1.04
C ASP A 122 5.69 1.16 -0.48
N SER A 123 5.58 -0.15 -0.21
CA SER A 123 4.38 -0.71 0.42
C SER A 123 4.21 -0.29 1.88
N ILE A 124 5.31 -0.15 2.63
CA ILE A 124 5.32 0.34 4.01
C ILE A 124 4.93 1.82 4.05
N GLU A 125 5.47 2.64 3.15
CA GLU A 125 5.13 4.06 3.01
C GLU A 125 3.64 4.24 2.68
N ASN A 126 3.07 3.42 1.80
CA ASN A 126 1.63 3.48 1.49
C ASN A 126 0.77 3.19 2.73
N ILE A 127 1.17 2.23 3.57
CA ILE A 127 0.51 1.96 4.86
C ILE A 127 0.68 3.15 5.81
N LEU A 128 1.87 3.75 5.88
CA LEU A 128 2.12 4.94 6.72
C LEU A 128 1.22 6.12 6.34
N VAL A 129 1.05 6.40 5.05
CA VAL A 129 0.11 7.45 4.59
C VAL A 129 -1.30 7.18 5.11
N GLU A 130 -1.78 5.93 5.02
CA GLU A 130 -3.10 5.58 5.54
C GLU A 130 -3.21 5.71 7.07
N LEU A 131 -2.14 5.37 7.79
CA LEU A 131 -2.09 5.50 9.26
C LEU A 131 -2.06 6.97 9.70
N PHE A 132 -1.31 7.84 9.01
CA PHE A 132 -1.30 9.27 9.28
C PHE A 132 -2.68 9.89 9.08
N LYS A 133 -3.35 9.52 7.98
CA LYS A 133 -4.73 9.95 7.71
C LYS A 133 -5.69 9.54 8.83
N GLN A 134 -5.57 8.32 9.36
CA GLN A 134 -6.46 7.84 10.44
C GLN A 134 -6.12 8.43 11.82
N SER A 135 -4.85 8.72 12.09
CA SER A 135 -4.40 9.33 13.35
C SER A 135 -4.54 10.85 13.38
N GLY A 136 -4.84 11.49 12.24
CA GLY A 136 -4.93 12.95 12.13
C GLY A 136 -3.57 13.64 12.11
N ARG A 137 -2.47 12.92 11.85
CA ARG A 137 -1.11 13.44 11.72
C ARG A 137 -0.89 14.07 10.35
N ILE A 138 -1.64 15.14 10.06
CA ILE A 138 -1.76 15.74 8.72
C ILE A 138 -0.41 16.23 8.18
N ASP A 139 0.44 16.83 9.01
CA ASP A 139 1.73 17.37 8.54
C ASP A 139 2.70 16.27 8.09
N GLU A 140 2.73 15.12 8.78
CA GLU A 140 3.53 13.96 8.36
C GLU A 140 2.97 13.29 7.12
N GLU A 141 1.64 13.28 6.95
CA GLU A 141 1.00 12.86 5.70
C GLU A 141 1.46 13.73 4.53
N ILE A 142 1.43 15.06 4.70
CA ILE A 142 1.85 16.04 3.68
C ILE A 142 3.32 15.86 3.33
N GLU A 143 4.21 15.81 4.32
CA GLU A 143 5.66 15.65 4.10
C GLU A 143 5.95 14.36 3.31
N MET A 144 5.33 13.24 3.70
CA MET A 144 5.51 11.97 3.02
C MET A 144 5.01 12.01 1.58
N LEU A 145 3.82 12.58 1.35
CA LEU A 145 3.25 12.71 0.01
C LEU A 145 4.10 13.61 -0.89
N GLN A 146 4.66 14.70 -0.37
CA GLN A 146 5.60 15.57 -1.12
C GLN A 146 6.88 14.83 -1.50
N VAL A 147 7.47 14.07 -0.57
CA VAL A 147 8.66 13.25 -0.87
C VAL A 147 8.36 12.21 -1.95
N LYS A 148 7.21 11.52 -1.86
CA LYS A 148 6.79 10.56 -2.89
C LYS A 148 6.56 11.23 -4.24
N LEU A 149 5.92 12.40 -4.26
CA LEU A 149 5.67 13.18 -5.47
C LEU A 149 6.99 13.57 -6.15
N LYS A 150 7.95 14.09 -5.38
CA LYS A 150 9.28 14.46 -5.88
C LYS A 150 10.02 13.26 -6.48
N ARG A 151 9.94 12.07 -5.87
CA ARG A 151 10.53 10.84 -6.44
C ARG A 151 9.91 10.45 -7.80
N VAL A 152 8.64 10.78 -8.02
CA VAL A 152 7.99 10.58 -9.33
C VAL A 152 8.52 11.59 -10.34
N GLU A 153 8.65 12.85 -9.96
CA GLU A 153 9.18 13.93 -10.81
C GLU A 153 10.65 13.69 -11.20
N ASP A 154 11.47 13.21 -10.26
CA ASP A 154 12.86 12.83 -10.47
C ASP A 154 13.01 11.56 -11.34
N GLY A 155 11.90 10.90 -11.72
CA GLY A 155 11.91 9.67 -12.52
C GLY A 155 12.42 8.44 -11.77
N ILE A 156 12.54 8.51 -10.44
CA ILE A 156 13.04 7.42 -9.58
C ILE A 156 11.90 6.43 -9.24
N ALA A 157 10.64 6.87 -9.35
CA ALA A 157 9.48 6.04 -9.11
C ALA A 157 9.48 4.75 -9.95
N PHE A 158 8.90 3.69 -9.38
CA PHE A 158 8.85 2.35 -9.98
C PHE A 158 10.21 1.75 -10.37
N GLY A 159 11.30 2.22 -9.76
CA GLY A 159 12.66 1.82 -10.10
C GLY A 159 13.07 2.29 -11.50
N GLY A 160 12.66 3.50 -11.89
CA GLY A 160 12.96 4.10 -13.20
C GLY A 160 12.05 3.65 -14.34
N LYS A 161 11.00 2.87 -14.05
CA LYS A 161 10.06 2.37 -15.07
C LYS A 161 8.89 3.31 -15.24
N ARG A 162 8.35 3.39 -16.47
CA ARG A 162 7.13 4.17 -16.77
C ARG A 162 5.85 3.54 -16.21
N THR A 163 5.88 2.26 -15.87
CA THR A 163 4.71 1.53 -15.36
C THR A 163 5.09 0.54 -14.26
N LYS A 164 4.13 0.30 -13.36
CA LYS A 164 4.20 -0.72 -12.31
C LYS A 164 3.01 -1.66 -12.45
N THR A 165 3.26 -2.96 -12.33
CA THR A 165 2.15 -3.93 -12.20
C THR A 165 1.74 -4.02 -10.74
N ALA A 166 0.48 -3.75 -10.45
CA ALA A 166 -0.15 -3.97 -9.16
C ALA A 166 -1.19 -5.11 -9.27
N ARG A 167 -1.64 -5.59 -8.12
CA ARG A 167 -2.84 -6.44 -8.05
C ARG A 167 -3.94 -5.71 -7.31
N SER A 168 -5.11 -5.63 -7.92
CA SER A 168 -6.34 -5.13 -7.30
C SER A 168 -7.43 -6.17 -7.52
N GLN A 169 -8.11 -6.59 -6.45
CA GLN A 169 -9.19 -7.59 -6.48
C GLN A 169 -8.85 -8.87 -7.29
N GLY A 170 -7.62 -9.37 -7.15
CA GLY A 170 -7.13 -10.55 -7.86
C GLY A 170 -6.74 -10.31 -9.33
N LYS A 171 -7.08 -9.16 -9.92
CA LYS A 171 -6.70 -8.77 -11.28
C LYS A 171 -5.36 -8.04 -11.30
N ARG A 172 -4.56 -8.30 -12.34
CA ARG A 172 -3.33 -7.55 -12.60
C ARG A 172 -3.71 -6.23 -13.25
N VAL A 173 -3.28 -5.13 -12.64
CA VAL A 173 -3.51 -3.77 -13.15
C VAL A 173 -2.16 -3.14 -13.42
N ILE A 174 -2.02 -2.50 -14.57
CA ILE A 174 -0.83 -1.72 -14.91
C ILE A 174 -1.10 -0.27 -14.51
N ILE A 175 -0.25 0.28 -13.65
CA ILE A 175 -0.31 1.66 -13.17
C ILE A 175 0.79 2.43 -13.91
N THR A 176 0.42 3.51 -14.60
CA THR A 176 1.36 4.42 -15.27
C THR A 176 1.90 5.46 -14.28
N VAL A 177 3.06 6.04 -14.59
CA VAL A 177 3.62 7.15 -13.80
C VAL A 177 2.65 8.33 -13.72
N GLU A 178 1.96 8.67 -14.81
CA GLU A 178 0.96 9.76 -14.84
C GLU A 178 -0.22 9.48 -13.90
N LYS A 179 -0.73 8.24 -13.90
CA LYS A 179 -1.81 7.82 -13.00
C LYS A 179 -1.39 7.86 -11.53
N GLU A 180 -0.17 7.43 -11.24
CA GLU A 180 0.39 7.52 -9.89
C GLU A 180 0.62 8.98 -9.45
N TYR A 181 1.07 9.82 -10.37
CA TYR A 181 1.25 11.26 -10.13
C TYR A 181 -0.08 11.96 -9.81
N SER A 182 -1.13 11.70 -10.61
CA SER A 182 -2.48 12.20 -10.34
C SER A 182 -3.02 11.73 -8.98
N ARG A 183 -2.79 10.45 -8.65
CA ARG A 183 -3.19 9.88 -7.36
C ARG A 183 -2.48 10.55 -6.18
N LEU A 184 -1.17 10.76 -6.25
CA LEU A 184 -0.40 11.43 -5.20
C LEU A 184 -0.84 12.89 -5.02
N LEU A 185 -1.06 13.62 -6.12
CA LEU A 185 -1.58 14.99 -6.08
C LEU A 185 -2.97 15.05 -5.44
N GLY A 186 -3.88 14.14 -5.79
CA GLY A 186 -5.22 14.09 -5.20
C GLY A 186 -5.20 13.79 -3.70
N ASN A 187 -4.30 12.90 -3.25
CA ASN A 187 -4.10 12.63 -1.83
C ASN A 187 -3.50 13.82 -1.10
N LEU A 188 -2.51 14.49 -1.69
CA LEU A 188 -1.87 15.67 -1.12
C LEU A 188 -2.86 16.83 -1.00
N ALA A 189 -3.68 17.04 -2.01
CA ALA A 189 -4.78 18.00 -1.99
C ALA A 189 -5.77 17.71 -0.85
N TRP A 190 -6.12 16.43 -0.63
CA TRP A 190 -6.98 16.03 0.47
C TRP A 190 -6.35 16.32 1.83
N ALA A 191 -5.05 16.05 2.01
CA ALA A 191 -4.35 16.38 3.24
C ALA A 191 -4.38 17.90 3.53
N TYR A 192 -4.18 18.73 2.50
CA TYR A 192 -4.33 20.19 2.62
C TYR A 192 -5.77 20.63 2.93
N MET A 193 -6.79 19.96 2.38
CA MET A 193 -8.20 20.19 2.76
C MET A 193 -8.39 19.97 4.27
N GLN A 194 -7.84 18.89 4.83
CA GLN A 194 -7.92 18.63 6.27
C GLN A 194 -7.18 19.70 7.09
N ARG A 195 -6.06 20.21 6.56
CA ARG A 195 -5.32 21.32 7.16
C ARG A 195 -6.00 22.70 6.99
N LYS A 196 -7.16 22.77 6.32
CA LYS A 196 -7.88 24.00 5.95
C LYS A 196 -7.09 24.93 5.03
N ASP A 197 -6.09 24.40 4.34
CA ASP A 197 -5.33 25.12 3.31
C ASP A 197 -5.97 24.87 1.95
N PHE A 198 -7.11 25.53 1.73
CA PHE A 198 -7.92 25.34 0.53
C PHE A 198 -7.22 25.83 -0.75
N LYS A 199 -6.31 26.80 -0.65
CA LYS A 199 -5.56 27.30 -1.82
C LYS A 199 -4.60 26.24 -2.35
N SER A 200 -3.79 25.65 -1.47
CA SER A 200 -2.88 24.56 -1.83
C SER A 200 -3.66 23.33 -2.32
N ALA A 201 -4.78 23.00 -1.65
CA ALA A 201 -5.64 21.91 -2.08
C ALA A 201 -6.18 22.08 -3.51
N GLU A 202 -6.69 23.28 -3.82
CA GLU A 202 -7.20 23.63 -5.14
C GLU A 202 -6.14 23.46 -6.24
N GLU A 203 -4.93 23.99 -6.01
CA GLU A 203 -3.80 23.88 -6.96
C GLU A 203 -3.50 22.41 -7.27
N HIS A 204 -3.37 21.59 -6.23
CA HIS A 204 -3.07 20.17 -6.39
C HIS A 204 -4.21 19.39 -7.05
N TYR A 205 -5.48 19.68 -6.74
CA TYR A 205 -6.61 19.04 -7.43
C TYR A 205 -6.66 19.39 -8.91
N ARG A 206 -6.49 20.66 -9.27
CA ARG A 206 -6.45 21.07 -10.68
C ARG A 206 -5.30 20.41 -11.41
N LYS A 207 -4.12 20.38 -10.80
CA LYS A 207 -2.95 19.69 -11.37
C LYS A 207 -3.22 18.19 -11.50
N ALA A 208 -3.88 17.54 -10.55
CA ALA A 208 -4.20 16.11 -10.65
C ALA A 208 -5.12 15.81 -11.84
N LEU A 209 -6.12 16.67 -12.06
CA LEU A 209 -7.13 16.52 -13.11
C LEU A 209 -6.56 16.76 -14.52
N THR A 210 -5.41 17.40 -14.68
CA THR A 210 -4.75 17.53 -15.99
C THR A 210 -4.12 16.22 -16.47
N TYR A 211 -3.84 15.28 -15.56
CA TYR A 211 -3.27 13.96 -15.88
C TYR A 211 -4.33 12.87 -15.95
N GLU A 212 -5.33 12.89 -15.07
CA GLU A 212 -6.40 11.90 -15.05
C GLU A 212 -7.72 12.57 -14.65
N ILE A 213 -8.70 12.54 -15.55
CA ILE A 213 -10.06 12.98 -15.25
C ILE A 213 -10.67 11.96 -14.28
N ASP A 214 -11.06 12.44 -13.11
CA ASP A 214 -11.55 11.62 -12.01
C ASP A 214 -12.70 12.34 -11.31
N LYS A 215 -13.88 11.72 -11.32
CA LYS A 215 -15.11 12.30 -10.76
C LYS A 215 -14.98 12.57 -9.26
N ASN A 216 -14.29 11.69 -8.52
CA ASN A 216 -14.08 11.88 -7.09
C ASN A 216 -13.17 13.09 -6.81
N LYS A 217 -12.09 13.27 -7.59
CA LYS A 217 -11.24 14.47 -7.50
C LYS A 217 -11.99 15.73 -7.90
N GLN A 218 -12.87 15.68 -8.89
CA GLN A 218 -13.76 16.80 -9.26
C GLN A 218 -14.72 17.18 -8.12
N CYS A 219 -15.36 16.20 -7.47
CA CYS A 219 -16.21 16.46 -6.31
C CYS A 219 -15.41 17.07 -5.15
N ASN A 220 -14.21 16.56 -4.89
CA ASN A 220 -13.34 17.11 -3.83
C ASN A 220 -12.88 18.54 -4.15
N LEU A 221 -12.59 18.86 -5.41
CA LEU A 221 -12.32 20.22 -5.85
C LEU A 221 -13.55 21.12 -5.68
N ALA A 222 -14.76 20.63 -5.97
CA ALA A 222 -15.98 21.38 -5.72
C ALA A 222 -16.15 21.70 -4.22
N MET A 223 -15.92 20.74 -3.33
CA MET A 223 -15.92 20.99 -1.88
C MET A 223 -14.89 22.05 -1.48
N CYS A 224 -13.69 22.01 -2.07
CA CYS A 224 -12.66 23.02 -1.85
C CYS A 224 -13.13 24.42 -2.26
N LEU A 225 -13.75 24.55 -3.44
CA LEU A 225 -14.28 25.81 -3.95
C LEU A 225 -15.42 26.35 -3.09
N ILE A 226 -16.28 25.46 -2.57
CA ILE A 226 -17.35 25.82 -1.63
C ILE A 226 -16.77 26.45 -0.36
N GLN A 227 -15.74 25.84 0.22
CA GLN A 227 -15.06 26.37 1.42
C GLN A 227 -14.39 27.74 1.17
N MET A 228 -14.06 28.06 -0.09
CA MET A 228 -13.54 29.36 -0.52
C MET A 228 -14.62 30.32 -1.01
N ASN A 229 -15.91 30.00 -0.81
CA ASN A 229 -17.06 30.78 -1.24
C ASN A 229 -17.17 31.02 -2.78
N ARG A 230 -16.61 30.10 -3.59
CA ARG A 230 -16.67 30.14 -5.06
C ARG A 230 -17.79 29.25 -5.60
N LEU A 231 -19.02 29.56 -5.17
CA LEU A 231 -20.18 28.69 -5.36
C LEU A 231 -20.55 28.45 -6.83
N ALA A 232 -20.41 29.46 -7.69
CA ALA A 232 -20.76 29.34 -9.12
C ALA A 232 -19.89 28.30 -9.84
N GLU A 233 -18.58 28.29 -9.55
CA GLU A 233 -17.65 27.33 -10.14
C GLU A 233 -17.85 25.92 -9.57
N ALA A 234 -18.10 25.82 -8.25
CA ALA A 234 -18.42 24.55 -7.62
C ALA A 234 -19.69 23.92 -8.22
N LYS A 235 -20.75 24.71 -8.43
CA LYS A 235 -21.98 24.29 -9.10
C LYS A 235 -21.72 23.75 -10.50
N PHE A 236 -20.98 24.52 -11.29
CA PHE A 236 -20.63 24.12 -12.66
C PHE A 236 -19.90 22.77 -12.66
N LEU A 237 -18.92 22.60 -11.77
CA LEU A 237 -18.16 21.35 -11.68
C LEU A 237 -19.04 20.16 -11.29
N LEU A 238 -19.95 20.32 -10.32
CA LEU A 238 -20.90 19.26 -9.94
C LEU A 238 -21.90 18.93 -11.06
N GLN A 239 -22.34 19.93 -11.83
CA GLN A 239 -23.20 19.69 -13.00
C GLN A 239 -22.48 18.88 -14.08
N VAL A 240 -21.19 19.15 -14.33
CA VAL A 240 -20.37 18.36 -15.27
C VAL A 240 -20.27 16.90 -14.80
N VAL A 241 -19.97 16.67 -13.52
CA VAL A 241 -19.90 15.31 -12.93
C VAL A 241 -21.24 14.55 -13.11
N LYS A 242 -22.36 15.25 -12.93
CA LYS A 242 -23.72 14.71 -13.09
C LYS A 242 -24.06 14.41 -14.56
N GLY A 243 -23.74 15.34 -15.48
CA GLY A 243 -24.02 15.20 -16.91
C GLY A 243 -23.28 14.04 -17.57
N ASP A 244 -22.05 13.78 -17.14
CA ASP A 244 -21.24 12.63 -17.56
C ASP A 244 -21.78 11.27 -17.06
N GLY A 245 -22.80 11.26 -16.20
CA GLY A 245 -23.50 10.05 -15.75
C GLY A 245 -24.71 9.66 -16.61
N SER A 246 -25.21 10.57 -17.45
CA SER A 246 -26.42 10.36 -18.27
C SER A 246 -26.16 9.85 -19.70
N SER A 247 -24.91 9.75 -20.14
CA SER A 247 -24.56 9.09 -21.40
C SER A 247 -24.46 7.56 -21.19
N GLN A 248 -25.62 6.89 -21.13
CA GLN A 248 -25.66 5.43 -21.16
C GLN A 248 -25.32 4.92 -22.56
N ASN A 249 -24.05 4.55 -22.77
CA ASN A 249 -23.75 3.42 -23.64
C ASN A 249 -23.78 2.15 -22.78
N SER A 250 -24.66 1.23 -23.15
CA SER A 250 -25.05 -0.01 -22.46
C SER A 250 -23.97 -1.10 -22.43
N ASN A 251 -22.70 -0.74 -22.23
CA ASN A 251 -21.58 -1.69 -22.10
C ASN A 251 -20.43 -1.20 -21.18
N SER A 252 -20.61 -0.12 -20.41
CA SER A 252 -19.63 0.29 -19.41
C SER A 252 -19.72 -0.57 -18.14
N PRO A 253 -18.57 -0.94 -17.53
CA PRO A 253 -18.54 -1.70 -16.27
C PRO A 253 -19.29 -0.95 -15.16
N PRO A 254 -19.79 -1.65 -14.12
CA PRO A 254 -20.66 -1.08 -13.10
C PRO A 254 -20.06 0.19 -12.50
N MET A 255 -20.92 1.20 -12.31
CA MET A 255 -20.64 2.50 -11.71
C MET A 255 -19.56 2.45 -10.62
N ASP A 256 -18.57 3.33 -10.72
CA ASP A 256 -17.57 3.51 -9.68
C ASP A 256 -18.23 4.19 -8.46
N GLU A 257 -18.70 3.39 -7.50
CA GLU A 257 -19.30 3.84 -6.22
C GLU A 257 -18.42 4.85 -5.46
N SER A 258 -17.14 4.96 -5.83
CA SER A 258 -16.13 5.79 -5.16
C SER A 258 -16.47 7.29 -5.10
N HIS A 259 -17.13 7.85 -6.11
CA HIS A 259 -17.39 9.29 -6.21
C HIS A 259 -18.76 9.73 -5.64
N VAL A 260 -19.70 8.79 -5.45
CA VAL A 260 -21.09 9.08 -5.05
C VAL A 260 -21.12 9.81 -3.71
N LYS A 261 -20.39 9.30 -2.71
CA LYS A 261 -20.32 9.89 -1.37
C LYS A 261 -19.76 11.32 -1.39
N SER A 262 -18.71 11.54 -2.17
CA SER A 262 -18.07 12.85 -2.30
C SER A 262 -18.97 13.84 -3.05
N TYR A 263 -19.72 13.36 -4.04
CA TYR A 263 -20.71 14.15 -4.76
C TYR A 263 -21.89 14.56 -3.87
N GLU A 264 -22.46 13.61 -3.12
CA GLU A 264 -23.53 13.85 -2.16
C GLU A 264 -23.09 14.88 -1.11
N ARG A 265 -21.91 14.68 -0.52
CA ARG A 265 -21.37 15.61 0.47
C ARG A 265 -21.16 17.02 -0.10
N ALA A 266 -20.67 17.14 -1.33
CA ALA A 266 -20.50 18.43 -1.99
C ALA A 266 -21.85 19.12 -2.25
N CYS A 267 -22.88 18.36 -2.64
CA CYS A 267 -24.24 18.88 -2.82
C CYS A 267 -24.85 19.36 -1.50
N GLU A 268 -24.69 18.60 -0.42
CA GLU A 268 -25.15 18.99 0.93
C GLU A 268 -24.49 20.30 1.38
N MET A 269 -23.16 20.40 1.29
CA MET A 269 -22.43 21.62 1.66
C MET A 269 -22.87 22.84 0.87
N LEU A 270 -23.20 22.66 -0.41
CA LEU A 270 -23.69 23.73 -1.26
C LEU A 270 -25.10 24.17 -0.83
N ALA A 271 -25.99 23.23 -0.52
CA ALA A 271 -27.35 23.52 -0.05
C ALA A 271 -27.36 24.21 1.33
N GLU A 272 -26.46 23.82 2.23
CA GLU A 272 -26.29 24.43 3.56
C GLU A 272 -25.93 25.92 3.48
N LEU A 273 -25.18 26.36 2.45
CA LEU A 273 -24.77 27.76 2.26
C LEU A 273 -25.78 28.59 1.45
N GLU A 274 -26.73 27.95 0.80
CA GLU A 274 -27.81 28.59 0.04
C GLU A 274 -29.10 28.79 0.84
N SER A 275 -29.20 28.11 1.99
CA SER A 275 -30.30 28.22 2.94
C SER A 275 -30.13 29.43 3.86
#